data_AF-A0AAU1MYS7-F1
#
_entry.id   AF-A0AAU1MYS7-F1
#
_cell.length_a   1.000
_cell.length_b   1.000
_cell.length_c   1.000
_cell.angle_alpha   90.00
_cell.angle_beta   90.00
_cell.angle_gamma   90.00
#
_symmetry.space_group_name_H-M   'P 1'
#
loop_
_entity.id
_entity.type
_entity.pdbx_description
1 polymer ?
#
loop_
_entity_poly.entity_id
_entity_poly.type
_entity_poly.pdbx_seq_one_letter_code
_entity_poly.pdbx_strand_id
1 'polypeptide(L)' 'MAIELPDDLIELERAAWTEIQEGRLTVATALAVQQAIGRFQEESGESRFDVEMALKRAVRHPEPDTAAA' A
#
# COMPACT_ATOMS: atom_id res chain seq x y z
N MET A 1 10.30 -12.93 1.06
CA MET A 1 9.60 -13.21 -0.20
C MET A 1 8.96 -11.91 -0.65
N ALA A 2 8.99 -11.57 -1.94
CA ALA A 2 8.30 -10.39 -2.44
C ALA A 2 6.83 -10.76 -2.69
N ILE A 3 5.91 -10.01 -2.10
CA ILE A 3 4.47 -10.17 -2.35
C ILE A 3 4.13 -9.38 -3.61
N GLU A 4 3.49 -10.03 -4.58
CA GLU A 4 2.94 -9.36 -5.76
C GLU A 4 1.64 -8.66 -5.37
N LEU A 5 1.72 -7.34 -5.15
CA LEU A 5 0.57 -6.52 -4.80
C LEU A 5 -0.22 -6.15 -6.05
N PRO A 6 -1.56 -6.17 -6.01
CA PRO A 6 -2.38 -5.76 -7.14
C PRO A 6 -2.33 -4.23 -7.31
N ASP A 7 -2.40 -3.77 -8.56
CA ASP A 7 -2.26 -2.36 -8.92
C ASP A 7 -3.32 -1.48 -8.25
N ASP A 8 -4.55 -1.97 -8.09
CA ASP A 8 -5.64 -1.25 -7.44
C ASP A 8 -5.35 -0.95 -5.96
N LEU A 9 -4.75 -1.90 -5.25
CA LEU A 9 -4.30 -1.72 -3.87
C LEU A 9 -3.14 -0.70 -3.78
N ILE A 10 -2.21 -0.75 -4.73
CA ILE A 10 -1.10 0.23 -4.82
C ILE A 10 -1.65 1.63 -5.05
N GLU A 11 -2.57 1.81 -5.99
CA GLU A 11 -3.16 3.13 -6.30
C GLU A 11 -3.98 3.68 -5.14
N LEU A 12 -4.74 2.83 -4.44
CA LEU A 12 -5.46 3.23 -3.22
C LEU A 12 -4.50 3.73 -2.14
N GLU A 13 -3.41 3.02 -1.89
CA GLU A 13 -2.39 3.45 -0.92
C GLU A 13 -1.67 4.72 -1.39
N ARG A 14 -1.37 4.88 -2.69
CA ARG A 14 -0.77 6.11 -3.21
C ARG A 14 -1.66 7.32 -2.96
N ALA A 15 -2.95 7.21 -3.25
CA ALA A 15 -3.92 8.26 -2.97
C ALA A 15 -3.99 8.58 -1.46
N ALA A 16 -4.12 7.54 -0.62
CA ALA A 16 -4.12 7.71 0.83
C ALA A 16 -2.82 8.35 1.35
N TRP A 17 -1.68 7.99 0.78
CA TRP A 17 -0.39 8.55 1.15
C TRP A 17 -0.27 10.01 0.78
N THR A 18 -0.72 10.41 -0.41
CA THR A 18 -0.80 11.83 -0.80
C THR A 18 -1.71 12.60 0.17
N GLU A 19 -2.88 12.07 0.51
CA GLU A 19 -3.78 12.72 1.48
C GLU A 19 -3.15 12.83 2.89
N ILE A 20 -2.36 11.84 3.32
CA ILE A 20 -1.59 11.90 4.58
C ILE A 20 -0.58 13.05 4.52
N GLN A 21 0.20 13.15 3.45
CA GLN A 21 1.23 14.18 3.29
C GLN A 21 0.62 15.59 3.26
N GLU A 22 -0.58 15.73 2.71
CA GLU A 22 -1.33 17.00 2.66
C GLU A 22 -2.13 17.29 3.94
N GLY A 23 -2.17 16.35 4.90
CA GLY A 23 -3.00 16.48 6.10
C GLY A 23 -4.51 16.45 5.83
N ARG A 24 -4.93 15.86 4.70
CA ARG A 24 -6.34 15.76 4.25
C ARG A 24 -6.93 14.36 4.36
N LEU A 25 -6.18 13.38 4.88
CA LEU A 25 -6.63 11.99 4.98
C LEU A 25 -8.00 11.89 5.67
N THR A 26 -8.93 11.21 5.00
CA THR A 26 -10.25 10.93 5.56
C THR A 26 -10.33 9.50 6.13
N VAL A 27 -11.25 9.29 7.07
CA VAL A 27 -11.58 7.95 7.57
C VAL A 27 -12.05 7.04 6.44
N ALA A 28 -12.78 7.57 5.46
CA ALA A 28 -13.27 6.80 4.32
C ALA A 28 -12.10 6.30 3.46
N THR A 29 -11.12 7.15 3.14
CA THR A 29 -9.92 6.77 2.38
C THR A 29 -9.10 5.73 3.15
N ALA A 30 -8.87 5.94 4.45
CA ALA A 30 -8.14 4.99 5.28
C ALA A 30 -8.84 3.62 5.34
N LEU A 31 -10.17 3.61 5.49
CA LEU A 31 -10.97 2.38 5.52
C LEU A 31 -10.91 1.64 4.18
N ALA A 32 -10.96 2.35 3.05
CA ALA A 32 -10.87 1.73 1.73
C ALA A 32 -9.57 0.95 1.55
N VAL A 33 -8.43 1.52 1.96
CA VAL A 33 -7.13 0.81 1.96
C VAL A 33 -7.19 -0.43 2.85
N GLN A 34 -7.69 -0.31 4.09
CA GLN A 34 -7.74 -1.43 5.04
C GLN A 34 -8.67 -2.57 4.59
N GLN A 35 -9.76 -2.24 3.89
CA GLN A 35 -10.65 -3.22 3.27
C GLN A 35 -10.00 -3.92 2.08
N ALA A 36 -9.28 -3.18 1.23
CA ALA A 36 -8.54 -3.75 0.11
C ALA A 36 -7.41 -4.69 0.58
N ILE A 37 -6.67 -4.31 1.62
CA ILE A 37 -5.68 -5.19 2.29
C ILE A 37 -6.35 -6.47 2.78
N GLY A 38 -7.49 -6.36 3.47
CA GLY A 38 -8.21 -7.52 4.00
C GLY A 38 -8.66 -8.48 2.89
N ARG A 39 -9.21 -7.93 1.79
CA ARG A 39 -9.59 -8.74 0.63
C ARG A 39 -8.38 -9.46 0.03
N PHE A 40 -7.29 -8.73 -0.22
CA PHE A 40 -6.08 -9.33 -0.81
C PHE A 40 -5.47 -10.39 0.11
N GLN A 41 -5.48 -10.17 1.42
CA GLN A 41 -5.04 -11.17 2.41
C GLN A 41 -5.85 -12.46 2.31
N GLU A 42 -7.18 -12.36 2.19
CA GLU A 42 -8.07 -13.53 2.04
C GLU A 42 -7.85 -14.25 0.71
N GLU A 43 -7.61 -13.52 -0.38
CA GLU A 43 -7.42 -14.08 -1.73
C GLU A 43 -6.03 -14.72 -1.92
N SER A 44 -4.98 -14.09 -1.40
CA SER A 44 -3.59 -14.54 -1.56
C SER A 44 -3.17 -15.57 -0.50
N GLY A 45 -3.82 -15.58 0.67
CA GLY A 45 -3.39 -16.36 1.83
C GLY A 45 -2.18 -15.77 2.56
N GLU A 46 -1.66 -14.62 2.11
CA GLU A 46 -0.55 -13.92 2.75
C GLU A 46 -0.97 -13.34 4.11
N SER A 47 0.00 -13.14 5.01
CA SER A 47 -0.32 -12.51 6.29
C SER A 47 -0.62 -11.02 6.09
N ARG A 48 -1.61 -10.49 6.84
CA ARG A 48 -1.94 -9.06 6.80
C ARG A 48 -0.71 -8.17 7.04
N PHE A 49 0.13 -8.59 7.98
CA PHE A 49 1.35 -7.87 8.34
C PHE A 49 2.30 -7.77 7.15
N ASP A 50 2.51 -8.87 6.42
CA ASP A 50 3.42 -8.89 5.28
C ASP A 50 2.86 -8.06 4.11
N VAL A 51 1.55 -8.12 3.85
CA VAL A 51 0.88 -7.28 2.85
C VAL A 51 1.05 -5.79 3.18
N GLU A 52 0.77 -5.38 4.42
CA GLU A 52 0.94 -3.99 4.86
C GLU A 52 2.39 -3.51 4.76
N MET A 53 3.35 -4.37 5.10
CA MET A 53 4.78 -4.07 4.99
C MET A 53 5.22 -3.92 3.53
N ALA A 54 4.79 -4.82 2.65
CA ALA A 54 5.05 -4.75 1.22
C ALA A 54 4.46 -3.47 0.61
N LEU A 55 3.22 -3.15 0.96
CA LEU A 55 2.50 -1.97 0.45
C LEU A 55 3.17 -0.66 0.88
N LYS A 56 3.58 -0.56 2.15
CA LYS A 56 4.34 0.60 2.65
C LYS A 56 5.69 0.74 1.97
N ARG A 57 6.40 -0.35 1.70
CA ARG A 57 7.66 -0.31 0.95
C ARG A 57 7.42 0.20 -0.47
N ALA A 58 6.44 -0.36 -1.18
CA ALA A 58 6.14 0.03 -2.56
C ALA A 58 5.74 1.51 -2.71
N VAL A 59 4.98 2.06 -1.75
CA VAL A 59 4.39 3.40 -1.88
C VAL A 59 5.13 4.47 -1.09
N ARG A 60 5.46 4.21 0.18
CA ARG A 60 5.99 5.22 1.10
C ARG A 60 7.52 5.25 1.14
N HIS A 61 8.14 4.15 0.73
CA HIS A 61 9.59 3.98 0.74
C HIS A 61 10.08 3.34 -0.57
N PRO A 62 9.76 3.93 -1.74
CA PRO A 62 10.25 3.39 -3.00
C PRO A 62 11.76 3.25 -2.92
N GLU A 63 12.30 2.12 -3.37
CA GLU A 63 13.75 1.95 -3.40
C GLU A 63 14.37 3.10 -4.19
N PRO A 64 15.45 3.71 -3.68
CA PRO A 64 16.14 4.75 -4.43
C PRO A 64 16.56 4.15 -5.76
N ASP A 65 16.11 4.77 -6.85
CA ASP A 65 16.43 4.36 -8.21
C ASP A 65 17.96 4.33 -8.35
N THR A 66 18.55 3.13 -8.25
CA THR A 66 20.01 2.94 -8.27
C THR A 66 20.48 2.95 -9.72
N ALA A 67 19.95 3.90 -10.50
CA ALA A 67 20.26 4.16 -11.91
C ALA A 67 20.81 5.57 -12.14
N ALA A 68 21.06 6.35 -11.07
CA ALA A 68 21.79 7.60 -11.12
C ALA A 68 23.10 7.49 -10.33
N ALA A 69 24.12 6.88 -10.95
CA ALA A 69 25.52 6.94 -10.53
C ALA A 69 26.35 7.67 -11.59
#